data_AF-A0A7H8QNL8-F1
#
_entry.id   AF-A0A7H8QNL8-F1
#
_cell.length_a   1.000
_cell.length_b   1.000
_cell.length_c   1.000
_cell.angle_alpha   90.00
_cell.angle_beta   90.00
_cell.angle_gamma   90.00
#
_symmetry.space_group_name_H-M   'P 1'
#
loop_
_entity.id
_entity.type
_entity.pdbx_description
1 polymer ?
#
loop_
_entity_poly.entity_id
_entity_poly.type
_entity_poly.pdbx_seq_one_letter_code
_entity_poly.pdbx_strand_id
1 'polypeptide(L)'
;MLLCYAYRLDIAAGGTFIAPDCPGTGKDKRCYFDEFLRYIEEVEERSPWSGSTSVGKNLAPNVLSTAEELVTTGYSNAVDPGVLYETPSGFDNFRGVFEPAIDNIQECRQALGDKGIDWELNGIRTSIANTLDARIVDQAAFIIIGVNEKLHETGFSWTAETKPVTGLDGNTWHEVDVEATIKAHPDDAFEGLDDAINDYILHFDQQPSEGNKNKRHARAIWASQSFASRVFGDPSC
;
A
#
# COMPACT_ATOMS: atom_id res chain seq x y z
N MET A 1 -3.99 8.49 -1.57
CA MET A 1 -3.12 9.25 -2.50
C MET A 1 -3.11 8.69 -3.92
N LEU A 2 -2.72 7.43 -4.13
CA LEU A 2 -2.65 6.79 -5.47
C LEU A 2 -3.90 7.04 -6.33
N LEU A 3 -5.10 6.72 -5.83
CA LEU A 3 -6.37 6.87 -6.55
C LEU A 3 -6.66 8.33 -6.93
N CYS A 4 -6.27 9.31 -6.10
CA CYS A 4 -6.45 10.72 -6.42
C CYS A 4 -5.52 11.14 -7.57
N TYR A 5 -4.26 10.67 -7.61
CA TYR A 5 -3.39 10.96 -8.76
C TYR A 5 -3.87 10.26 -10.03
N ALA A 6 -4.33 9.01 -9.93
CA ALA A 6 -4.92 8.27 -11.04
C ALA A 6 -6.15 9.00 -11.60
N TYR A 7 -7.07 9.45 -10.74
CA TYR A 7 -8.21 10.30 -11.12
C TYR A 7 -7.78 11.58 -11.86
N ARG A 8 -6.78 12.28 -11.33
CA ARG A 8 -6.30 13.53 -11.94
C ARG A 8 -5.66 13.30 -13.31
N LEU A 9 -4.96 12.18 -13.47
CA LEU A 9 -4.39 11.74 -14.74
C LEU A 9 -5.50 11.40 -15.75
N ASP A 10 -6.52 10.66 -15.32
CA ASP A 10 -7.68 10.29 -16.11
C ASP A 10 -8.37 11.55 -16.70
N ILE A 11 -8.68 12.53 -15.86
CA ILE A 11 -9.25 13.80 -16.33
C ILE A 11 -8.27 14.58 -17.23
N ALA A 12 -6.96 14.49 -17.01
CA ALA A 12 -5.97 15.12 -17.90
C ALA A 12 -5.94 14.50 -19.30
N ALA A 13 -6.22 13.21 -19.41
CA ALA A 13 -6.41 12.51 -20.67
C ALA A 13 -7.80 12.71 -21.29
N GLY A 14 -8.71 13.40 -20.59
CA GLY A 14 -10.10 13.57 -21.00
C GLY A 14 -10.97 12.33 -20.73
N GLY A 15 -10.50 11.40 -19.90
CA GLY A 15 -11.23 10.23 -19.46
C GLY A 15 -12.21 10.53 -18.32
N THR A 16 -13.10 9.56 -18.08
CA THR A 16 -14.13 9.57 -17.03
C THR A 16 -14.21 8.20 -16.36
N PHE A 17 -13.10 7.47 -16.31
CA PHE A 17 -13.06 6.09 -15.82
C PHE A 17 -13.03 6.03 -14.28
N ILE A 18 -12.30 6.94 -13.65
CA ILE A 18 -12.13 6.97 -12.20
C ILE A 18 -13.02 8.08 -11.64
N ALA A 19 -13.93 7.76 -10.73
CA ALA A 19 -14.83 8.71 -10.06
C ALA A 19 -15.45 9.76 -11.04
N PRO A 20 -16.12 9.32 -12.12
CA PRO A 20 -16.61 10.20 -13.19
C PRO A 20 -17.47 11.37 -12.70
N ASP A 21 -18.28 11.12 -11.68
CA ASP A 21 -19.26 12.07 -11.16
C ASP A 21 -18.74 12.89 -9.97
N CYS A 22 -17.43 12.82 -9.67
CA CYS A 22 -16.85 13.60 -8.58
C CYS A 22 -17.10 15.10 -8.81
N PRO A 23 -17.84 15.80 -7.92
CA PRO A 23 -18.31 17.18 -8.14
C PRO A 23 -17.20 18.18 -7.83
N GLY A 24 -16.16 18.19 -8.67
CA GLY A 24 -14.96 18.96 -8.40
C GLY A 24 -15.14 20.47 -8.55
N THR A 25 -14.58 21.23 -7.60
CA THR A 25 -14.58 22.70 -7.65
C THR A 25 -13.32 23.27 -8.33
N GLY A 26 -12.41 22.41 -8.75
CA GLY A 26 -11.19 22.77 -9.46
C GLY A 26 -11.42 23.20 -10.91
N LYS A 27 -10.34 23.64 -11.56
CA LYS A 27 -10.34 23.90 -13.01
C LYS A 27 -10.72 22.61 -13.75
N ASP A 28 -11.53 22.74 -14.80
CA ASP A 28 -12.04 21.63 -15.60
C ASP A 28 -12.90 20.63 -14.78
N LYS A 29 -13.55 21.11 -13.70
CA LYS A 29 -14.39 20.34 -12.77
C LYS A 29 -13.68 19.21 -12.03
N ARG A 30 -12.34 19.29 -11.90
CA ARG A 30 -11.57 18.31 -11.14
C ARG A 30 -11.76 18.47 -9.64
N CYS A 31 -11.94 17.36 -8.94
CA CYS A 31 -11.91 17.33 -7.48
C CYS A 31 -10.49 17.66 -6.95
N TYR A 32 -10.43 18.51 -5.92
CA TYR A 32 -9.27 18.58 -5.05
C TYR A 32 -9.20 17.34 -4.15
N PHE A 33 -8.07 17.12 -3.48
CA PHE A 33 -7.82 15.91 -2.71
C PHE A 33 -8.94 15.57 -1.71
N ASP A 34 -9.33 16.53 -0.87
CA ASP A 34 -10.40 16.33 0.11
C ASP A 34 -11.78 16.13 -0.54
N GLU A 35 -12.04 16.75 -1.69
CA GLU A 35 -13.29 16.57 -2.43
C GLU A 35 -13.38 15.16 -3.01
N PHE A 36 -12.26 14.67 -3.54
CA PHE A 36 -12.13 13.31 -4.03
C PHE A 36 -12.32 12.29 -2.91
N LEU A 37 -11.68 12.50 -1.75
CA LEU A 37 -11.84 11.62 -0.59
C LEU A 37 -13.28 11.58 -0.08
N ARG A 38 -13.95 12.74 0.03
CA ARG A 38 -15.35 12.81 0.39
C ARG A 38 -16.23 12.00 -0.55
N TYR A 39 -16.01 12.18 -1.86
CA TYR A 39 -16.77 11.49 -2.88
C TYR A 39 -16.61 9.97 -2.79
N ILE A 40 -15.37 9.45 -2.73
CA ILE A 40 -15.14 8.00 -2.74
C ILE A 40 -15.52 7.29 -1.42
N GLU A 41 -15.76 8.05 -0.35
CA GLU A 41 -16.23 7.54 0.95
C GLU A 41 -17.75 7.73 1.13
N GLU A 42 -18.48 8.27 0.14
CA GLU A 42 -19.95 8.24 0.12
C GLU A 42 -20.43 6.79 -0.06
N VAL A 43 -20.37 6.02 1.02
CA VAL A 43 -20.96 4.69 1.15
C VAL A 43 -22.37 4.86 1.72
N GLU A 44 -23.37 4.20 1.13
CA GLU A 44 -24.80 4.32 1.50
C GLU A 44 -25.11 4.02 2.99
N GLU A 45 -24.16 3.48 3.75
CA GLU A 45 -24.35 3.03 5.15
C GLU A 45 -23.37 3.65 6.17
N ARG A 46 -22.55 4.64 5.81
CA ARG A 46 -21.65 5.34 6.76
C ARG A 46 -21.76 6.86 6.63
N SER A 47 -21.49 7.56 7.74
CA SER A 47 -21.33 9.02 7.68
C SER A 47 -20.14 9.35 6.79
N PRO A 48 -20.32 10.08 5.68
CA PRO A 48 -19.21 10.49 4.83
C PRO A 48 -18.23 11.34 5.67
N TRP A 49 -16.93 11.14 5.47
CA TRP A 49 -15.93 11.95 6.18
C TRP A 49 -16.13 13.42 5.86
N SER A 50 -16.34 14.23 6.88
CA SER A 50 -16.52 15.67 6.73
C SER A 50 -15.25 16.46 7.05
N GLY A 51 -14.11 15.77 7.18
CA GLY A 51 -12.84 16.38 7.53
C GLY A 51 -12.22 17.17 6.38
N SER A 52 -11.07 17.76 6.68
CA SER A 52 -10.22 18.45 5.73
C SER A 52 -8.77 18.15 6.07
N THR A 53 -7.93 18.03 5.06
CA THR A 53 -6.47 17.94 5.23
C THR A 53 -5.83 19.29 4.91
N SER A 54 -4.59 19.47 5.35
CA SER A 54 -3.74 20.61 4.99
C SER A 54 -3.37 20.62 3.50
N VAL A 55 -3.66 19.53 2.77
CA VAL A 55 -3.45 19.42 1.34
C VAL A 55 -4.18 20.53 0.61
N GLY A 56 -5.43 20.83 0.93
CA GLY A 56 -6.20 21.89 0.27
C GLY A 56 -6.14 21.80 -1.26
N LYS A 57 -5.50 22.79 -1.90
CA LYS A 57 -5.26 22.82 -3.37
C LYS A 57 -3.89 22.29 -3.79
N ASN A 58 -3.08 21.82 -2.86
CA ASN A 58 -1.76 21.27 -3.13
C ASN A 58 -1.91 20.02 -3.99
N LEU A 59 -1.31 20.06 -5.17
CA LEU A 59 -1.35 18.98 -6.15
C LEU A 59 -0.24 17.94 -5.93
N ALA A 60 0.65 18.14 -4.97
CA ALA A 60 1.57 17.11 -4.47
C ALA A 60 1.81 17.28 -2.97
N PRO A 61 0.84 16.89 -2.13
CA PRO A 61 1.09 16.85 -0.71
C PRO A 61 2.05 15.70 -0.36
N ASN A 62 2.75 15.85 0.77
CA ASN A 62 3.52 14.76 1.32
C ASN A 62 2.56 13.62 1.71
N VAL A 63 2.77 12.44 1.14
CA VAL A 63 1.87 11.29 1.30
C VAL A 63 1.75 10.84 2.75
N LEU A 64 2.85 10.90 3.52
CA LEU A 64 2.89 10.44 4.91
C LEU A 64 2.18 11.43 5.83
N SER A 65 2.50 12.72 5.75
CA SER A 65 1.81 13.74 6.54
C SER A 65 0.32 13.76 6.25
N THR A 66 -0.05 13.57 4.98
CA THR A 66 -1.46 13.46 4.59
C THR A 66 -2.12 12.22 5.19
N ALA A 67 -1.44 11.08 5.20
CA ALA A 67 -1.97 9.86 5.83
C ALA A 67 -2.18 10.04 7.34
N GLU A 68 -1.24 10.68 8.04
CA GLU A 68 -1.35 10.99 9.48
C GLU A 68 -2.54 11.93 9.76
N GLU A 69 -2.73 12.96 8.92
CA GLU A 69 -3.87 13.86 9.02
C GLU A 69 -5.21 13.16 8.76
N LEU A 70 -5.26 12.25 7.79
CA LEU A 70 -6.46 11.46 7.50
C LEU A 70 -6.86 10.58 8.69
N VAL A 71 -5.90 9.92 9.33
CA VAL A 71 -6.15 9.14 10.55
C VAL A 71 -6.66 10.06 11.66
N THR A 72 -6.02 11.22 11.85
CA THR A 72 -6.39 12.17 12.91
C THR A 72 -7.78 12.78 12.70
N THR A 73 -8.19 12.96 11.45
CA THR A 73 -9.50 13.52 11.08
C THR A 73 -10.60 12.46 10.96
N GLY A 74 -10.31 11.19 11.26
CA GLY A 74 -11.30 10.12 11.31
C GLY A 74 -11.68 9.54 9.95
N TYR A 75 -10.83 9.70 8.92
CA TYR A 75 -11.04 9.06 7.61
C TYR A 75 -10.98 7.53 7.75
N SER A 76 -12.01 6.82 7.30
CA SER A 76 -12.17 5.39 7.60
C SER A 76 -11.50 4.45 6.59
N ASN A 77 -10.96 4.98 5.49
CA ASN A 77 -10.41 4.23 4.35
C ASN A 77 -11.39 3.23 3.69
N ALA A 78 -12.69 3.32 3.98
CA ALA A 78 -13.70 2.49 3.34
C ALA A 78 -14.08 3.11 1.99
N VAL A 79 -13.40 2.66 0.93
CA VAL A 79 -13.72 3.05 -0.45
C VAL A 79 -14.84 2.15 -0.95
N ASP A 80 -15.91 2.74 -1.48
CA ASP A 80 -16.90 1.99 -2.27
C ASP A 80 -16.39 1.87 -3.71
N PRO A 81 -16.05 0.66 -4.18
CA PRO A 81 -15.56 0.48 -5.54
C PRO A 81 -16.59 0.82 -6.62
N GLY A 82 -17.89 0.75 -6.33
CA GLY A 82 -18.96 1.14 -7.25
C GLY A 82 -19.08 2.66 -7.41
N VAL A 83 -18.62 3.43 -6.43
CA VAL A 83 -18.49 4.89 -6.53
C VAL A 83 -17.18 5.27 -7.25
N LEU A 84 -16.15 4.44 -7.09
CA LEU A 84 -14.84 4.65 -7.70
C LEU A 84 -14.81 4.30 -9.19
N TYR A 85 -15.53 3.26 -9.62
CA TYR A 85 -15.54 2.76 -11.00
C TYR A 85 -16.95 2.34 -11.44
N GLU A 86 -17.34 2.64 -12.69
CA GLU A 86 -18.71 2.39 -13.21
C GLU A 86 -19.09 0.90 -13.31
N THR A 87 -18.13 -0.03 -13.41
CA THR A 87 -18.40 -1.47 -13.51
C THR A 87 -17.66 -2.26 -12.44
N PRO A 88 -18.31 -2.58 -11.31
CA PRO A 88 -17.67 -3.34 -10.25
C PRO A 88 -17.72 -4.85 -10.50
N SER A 89 -16.56 -5.43 -10.80
CA SER A 89 -16.33 -6.86 -10.58
C SER A 89 -14.93 -7.08 -10.03
N GLY A 90 -14.80 -7.92 -9.00
CA GLY A 90 -13.49 -8.33 -8.46
C GLY A 90 -12.89 -7.45 -7.35
N PHE A 91 -13.66 -6.55 -6.72
CA PHE A 91 -13.17 -5.62 -5.69
C PHE A 91 -13.11 -6.18 -4.25
N ASP A 92 -12.84 -7.47 -4.08
CA ASP A 92 -12.83 -8.11 -2.75
C ASP A 92 -11.45 -8.06 -2.05
N ASN A 93 -10.43 -7.53 -2.74
CA ASN A 93 -9.06 -7.51 -2.24
C ASN A 93 -8.25 -6.30 -2.74
N PHE A 94 -7.09 -6.09 -2.13
CA PHE A 94 -6.19 -4.97 -2.45
C PHE A 94 -5.90 -4.88 -3.95
N ARG A 95 -5.59 -6.00 -4.62
CA ARG A 95 -5.31 -5.97 -6.07
C ARG A 95 -6.54 -5.52 -6.85
N GLY A 96 -7.70 -6.09 -6.55
CA GLY A 96 -8.95 -5.77 -7.23
C GLY A 96 -9.27 -4.27 -7.24
N VAL A 97 -9.06 -3.57 -6.13
CA VAL A 97 -9.33 -2.13 -6.01
C VAL A 97 -8.40 -1.26 -6.87
N PHE A 98 -7.13 -1.63 -6.99
CA PHE A 98 -6.13 -0.78 -7.61
C PHE A 98 -5.78 -1.16 -9.06
N GLU A 99 -5.96 -2.42 -9.46
CA GLU A 99 -5.62 -2.88 -10.81
C GLU A 99 -6.32 -2.07 -11.92
N PRO A 100 -7.64 -1.75 -11.84
CA PRO A 100 -8.28 -0.91 -12.85
C PRO A 100 -7.69 0.50 -12.95
N ALA A 101 -7.30 1.11 -11.83
CA ALA A 101 -6.61 2.40 -11.87
C ALA A 101 -5.25 2.30 -12.54
N ILE A 102 -4.49 1.22 -12.30
CA ILE A 102 -3.19 0.99 -12.94
C ILE A 102 -3.35 0.78 -14.45
N ASP A 103 -4.37 0.03 -14.89
CA ASP A 103 -4.69 -0.14 -16.32
C ASP A 103 -4.98 1.20 -16.98
N ASN A 104 -5.86 2.00 -16.37
CA ASN A 104 -6.18 3.34 -16.86
C ASN A 104 -4.96 4.28 -16.89
N ILE A 105 -4.05 4.17 -15.91
CA ILE A 105 -2.77 4.92 -15.92
C ILE A 105 -1.96 4.56 -17.17
N GLN A 106 -1.84 3.28 -17.54
CA GLN A 106 -1.09 2.89 -18.74
C GLN A 106 -1.75 3.39 -20.02
N GLU A 107 -3.08 3.31 -20.12
CA GLU A 107 -3.82 3.87 -21.26
C GLU A 107 -3.59 5.37 -21.41
N CYS A 108 -3.65 6.13 -20.30
CA CYS A 108 -3.34 7.56 -20.29
C CYS A 108 -1.89 7.84 -20.73
N ARG A 109 -0.92 7.03 -20.26
CA ARG A 109 0.50 7.15 -20.66
C ARG A 109 0.69 6.87 -22.15
N GLN A 110 -0.02 5.90 -22.72
CA GLN A 110 0.03 5.59 -24.15
C GLN A 110 -0.58 6.73 -24.99
N ALA A 111 -1.69 7.32 -24.53
CA ALA A 111 -2.39 8.38 -25.25
C ALA A 111 -1.64 9.72 -25.23
N LEU A 112 -1.08 10.11 -24.08
CA LEU A 112 -0.48 11.43 -23.87
C LEU A 112 1.05 11.45 -23.95
N GLY A 113 1.69 10.30 -23.71
CA GLY A 113 3.12 10.20 -23.44
C GLY A 113 3.50 10.74 -22.06
N ASP A 114 4.51 10.13 -21.42
CA ASP A 114 4.92 10.43 -20.05
C ASP A 114 5.27 11.92 -19.80
N LYS A 115 5.80 12.63 -20.79
CA LYS A 115 6.21 14.05 -20.62
C LYS A 115 5.04 14.99 -20.33
N GLY A 116 3.83 14.68 -20.81
CA GLY A 116 2.65 15.52 -20.60
C GLY A 116 2.04 15.39 -19.20
N ILE A 117 2.48 14.38 -18.44
CA ILE A 117 1.83 13.90 -17.20
C ILE A 117 2.85 13.56 -16.10
N ASP A 118 4.09 14.04 -16.24
CA ASP A 118 5.21 13.65 -15.40
C ASP A 118 4.95 13.96 -13.91
N TRP A 119 4.22 15.03 -13.62
CA TRP A 119 3.86 15.39 -12.25
C TRP A 119 2.95 14.34 -11.60
N GLU A 120 1.81 14.02 -12.22
CA GLU A 120 0.90 12.97 -11.76
C GLU A 120 1.60 11.62 -11.70
N LEU A 121 2.40 11.28 -12.71
CA LEU A 121 3.12 10.01 -12.80
C LEU A 121 4.16 9.85 -11.69
N ASN A 122 4.88 10.92 -11.33
CA ASN A 122 5.80 10.90 -10.18
C ASN A 122 5.06 10.81 -8.84
N GLY A 123 3.88 11.44 -8.72
CA GLY A 123 2.99 11.27 -7.57
C GLY A 123 2.48 9.84 -7.41
N ILE A 124 2.11 9.18 -8.52
CA ILE A 124 1.71 7.77 -8.57
C ILE A 124 2.88 6.88 -8.14
N ARG A 125 4.06 7.03 -8.75
CA ARG A 125 5.28 6.27 -8.43
C ARG A 125 5.64 6.36 -6.95
N THR A 126 5.64 7.57 -6.41
CA THR A 126 5.89 7.82 -4.98
C THR A 126 4.84 7.16 -4.10
N SER A 127 3.56 7.27 -4.47
CA SER A 127 2.46 6.65 -3.70
C SER A 127 2.56 5.12 -3.69
N ILE A 128 2.93 4.49 -4.80
CA ILE A 128 3.12 3.05 -4.89
C ILE A 128 4.33 2.60 -4.06
N ALA A 129 5.45 3.31 -4.16
CA ALA A 129 6.65 3.01 -3.36
C ALA A 129 6.35 3.07 -1.85
N ASN A 130 5.72 4.15 -1.37
CA ASN A 130 5.35 4.28 0.04
C ASN A 130 4.32 3.21 0.48
N THR A 131 3.42 2.82 -0.41
CA THR A 131 2.47 1.73 -0.12
C THR A 131 3.17 0.38 -0.02
N LEU A 132 4.18 0.13 -0.86
CA LEU A 132 5.01 -1.07 -0.77
C LEU A 132 5.77 -1.11 0.55
N ASP A 133 6.46 -0.02 0.91
CA ASP A 133 7.22 0.08 2.16
C ASP A 133 6.28 -0.15 3.36
N ALA A 134 5.12 0.50 3.41
CA ALA A 134 4.13 0.26 4.47
C ALA A 134 3.67 -1.20 4.57
N ARG A 135 3.53 -1.91 3.45
CA ARG A 135 3.17 -3.35 3.46
C ARG A 135 4.31 -4.25 3.90
N ILE A 136 5.55 -3.89 3.58
CA ILE A 136 6.74 -4.58 4.09
C ILE A 136 6.84 -4.39 5.60
N VAL A 137 6.64 -3.17 6.10
CA VAL A 137 6.63 -2.86 7.55
C VAL A 137 5.56 -3.68 8.27
N ASP A 138 4.32 -3.70 7.75
CA ASP A 138 3.24 -4.52 8.30
C ASP A 138 3.66 -6.00 8.38
N GLN A 139 4.19 -6.55 7.28
CA GLN A 139 4.60 -7.95 7.22
C GLN A 139 5.77 -8.27 8.16
N ALA A 140 6.76 -7.39 8.24
CA ALA A 140 7.94 -7.57 9.09
C ALA A 140 7.54 -7.72 10.57
N ALA A 141 6.59 -6.91 11.03
CA ALA A 141 6.04 -7.02 12.39
C ALA A 141 5.40 -8.40 12.65
N PHE A 142 4.61 -8.92 11.69
CA PHE A 142 4.01 -10.25 11.81
C PHE A 142 5.04 -11.38 11.72
N ILE A 143 6.09 -11.23 10.92
CA ILE A 143 7.20 -12.18 10.87
C ILE A 143 7.90 -12.25 12.23
N ILE A 144 8.20 -11.11 12.86
CA ILE A 144 8.82 -11.07 14.19
C ILE A 144 7.95 -11.79 15.22
N ILE A 145 6.64 -11.50 15.23
CA ILE A 145 5.69 -12.19 16.11
C ILE A 145 5.74 -13.70 15.89
N GLY A 146 5.63 -14.14 14.63
CA GLY A 146 5.61 -15.54 14.26
C GLY A 146 6.90 -16.30 14.59
N VAL A 147 8.06 -15.65 14.38
CA VAL A 147 9.36 -16.22 14.77
C VAL A 147 9.44 -16.35 16.29
N ASN A 148 9.01 -15.36 17.07
CA ASN A 148 9.01 -15.44 18.53
C ASN A 148 8.05 -16.53 19.04
N GLU A 149 6.86 -16.65 18.46
CA GLU A 149 5.94 -17.75 18.76
C GLU A 149 6.60 -19.10 18.48
N LYS A 150 7.29 -19.25 17.33
CA LYS A 150 7.99 -20.47 16.95
C LYS A 150 9.12 -20.83 17.91
N LEU A 151 9.89 -19.84 18.36
CA LEU A 151 10.94 -20.02 19.35
C LEU A 151 10.36 -20.54 20.68
N HIS A 152 9.28 -19.93 21.16
CA HIS A 152 8.60 -20.36 22.38
C HIS A 152 7.98 -21.76 22.27
N GLU A 153 7.35 -22.10 21.13
CA GLU A 153 6.87 -23.46 20.86
C GLU A 153 7.98 -24.51 20.90
N THR A 154 9.20 -24.10 20.52
CA THR A 154 10.40 -24.96 20.52
C THR A 154 11.09 -25.00 21.89
N GLY A 155 10.57 -24.28 22.89
CA GLY A 155 11.04 -24.31 24.28
C GLY A 155 12.01 -23.20 24.65
N PHE A 156 12.27 -22.23 23.76
CA PHE A 156 13.12 -21.10 24.07
C PHE A 156 12.38 -20.04 24.89
N SER A 157 13.05 -19.46 25.88
CA SER A 157 12.51 -18.36 26.71
C SER A 157 12.89 -16.97 26.19
N TRP A 158 13.79 -16.91 25.21
CA TRP A 158 14.28 -15.68 24.60
C TRP A 158 13.54 -15.37 23.29
N THR A 159 13.70 -14.14 22.80
CA THR A 159 13.09 -13.62 21.59
C THR A 159 14.15 -13.38 20.51
N ALA A 160 13.74 -13.32 19.26
CA ALA A 160 14.64 -13.00 18.16
C ALA A 160 15.25 -11.60 18.31
N GLU A 161 16.54 -11.50 18.00
CA GLU A 161 17.20 -10.21 17.79
C GLU A 161 16.65 -9.57 16.51
N THR A 162 16.69 -8.23 16.46
CA THR A 162 16.22 -7.49 15.29
C THR A 162 17.23 -6.45 14.85
N LYS A 163 17.23 -6.16 13.55
CA LYS A 163 18.06 -5.11 12.95
C LYS A 163 17.21 -4.05 12.28
N PRO A 164 17.63 -2.77 12.32
CA PRO A 164 16.96 -1.72 11.59
C PRO A 164 17.21 -1.86 10.08
N VAL A 165 16.17 -1.63 9.28
CA VAL A 165 16.20 -1.53 7.82
C VAL A 165 15.54 -0.23 7.44
N THR A 166 16.18 0.55 6.57
CA THR A 166 15.67 1.84 6.09
C THR A 166 15.14 1.68 4.67
N GLY A 167 13.86 2.04 4.48
CA GLY A 167 13.18 2.02 3.19
C GLY A 167 13.58 3.15 2.27
N LEU A 168 12.99 3.15 1.07
CA LEU A 168 13.25 4.17 0.07
C LEU A 168 12.65 5.52 0.45
N ASP A 169 11.60 5.51 1.26
CA ASP A 169 10.96 6.69 1.82
C ASP A 169 11.70 7.27 3.05
N GLY A 170 12.78 6.62 3.49
CA GLY A 170 13.57 7.00 4.66
C GLY A 170 13.00 6.49 5.99
N ASN A 171 11.85 5.82 6.00
CA ASN A 171 11.33 5.19 7.20
C ASN A 171 12.19 3.99 7.59
N THR A 172 12.34 3.77 8.89
CA THR A 172 13.09 2.65 9.43
C THR A 172 12.13 1.68 10.13
N TRP A 173 12.25 0.39 9.80
CA TRP A 173 11.59 -0.70 10.51
C TRP A 173 12.59 -1.73 10.99
N HIS A 174 12.11 -2.71 11.74
CA HIS A 174 12.91 -3.80 12.24
C HIS A 174 12.57 -5.10 11.51
N GLU A 175 13.60 -5.86 11.17
CA GLU A 175 13.50 -7.22 10.65
C GLU A 175 14.24 -8.18 11.58
N VAL A 176 13.86 -9.46 11.55
CA VAL A 176 14.55 -10.51 12.30
C VAL A 176 16.01 -10.59 11.86
N ASP A 177 16.93 -10.54 12.84
CA ASP A 177 18.35 -10.77 12.62
C ASP A 177 18.71 -12.19 13.08
N VAL A 178 18.61 -13.14 12.16
CA VAL A 178 18.84 -14.57 12.44
C VAL A 178 20.27 -14.79 12.94
N GLU A 179 21.26 -14.16 12.32
CA GLU A 179 22.66 -14.31 12.71
C GLU A 179 22.90 -13.77 14.13
N ALA A 180 22.40 -12.57 14.43
CA ALA A 180 22.52 -12.00 15.78
C ALA A 180 21.77 -12.83 16.82
N THR A 181 20.59 -13.37 16.46
CA THR A 181 19.78 -14.22 17.33
C THR A 181 20.56 -15.48 17.74
N ILE A 182 21.13 -16.21 16.78
CA ILE A 182 21.91 -17.42 17.09
C ILE A 182 23.16 -17.08 17.89
N LYS A 183 23.84 -15.98 17.55
CA LYS A 183 25.05 -15.54 18.24
C LYS A 183 24.81 -15.10 19.69
N ALA A 184 23.63 -14.55 19.98
CA ALA A 184 23.24 -14.18 21.34
C ALA A 184 22.96 -15.42 22.23
N HIS A 185 22.61 -16.55 21.62
CA HIS A 185 22.19 -17.78 22.30
C HIS A 185 22.96 -19.03 21.85
N PRO A 186 24.31 -19.02 21.87
CA PRO A 186 25.13 -20.06 21.25
C PRO A 186 25.01 -21.43 21.94
N ASP A 187 24.67 -21.44 23.23
CA ASP A 187 24.58 -22.67 24.04
C ASP A 187 23.15 -23.26 24.06
N ASP A 188 22.15 -22.47 23.67
CA ASP A 188 20.74 -22.89 23.67
C ASP A 188 20.28 -23.36 22.27
N ALA A 189 20.83 -22.79 21.20
CA ALA A 189 20.41 -23.11 19.83
C ALA A 189 20.75 -24.56 19.44
N PHE A 190 19.75 -25.31 18.94
CA PHE A 190 20.00 -26.62 18.33
C PHE A 190 20.51 -26.47 16.89
N GLU A 191 21.20 -27.50 16.38
CA GLU A 191 21.69 -27.56 15.00
C GLU A 191 20.53 -27.45 14.00
N GLY A 192 20.52 -26.40 13.17
CA GLY A 192 19.47 -26.11 12.19
C GLY A 192 18.36 -25.18 12.66
N LEU A 193 18.50 -24.53 13.83
CA LEU A 193 17.57 -23.49 14.27
C LEU A 193 17.56 -22.28 13.34
N ASP A 194 18.73 -21.89 12.82
CA ASP A 194 18.87 -20.86 11.79
C ASP A 194 18.10 -21.20 10.51
N ASP A 195 18.23 -22.43 10.02
CA ASP A 195 17.48 -22.93 8.88
C ASP A 195 15.97 -22.90 9.16
N ALA A 196 15.53 -23.31 10.35
CA ALA A 196 14.11 -23.28 10.72
C ALA A 196 13.53 -21.86 10.78
N ILE A 197 14.29 -20.89 11.30
CA ILE A 197 13.87 -19.48 11.31
C ILE A 197 13.84 -18.92 9.89
N ASN A 198 14.87 -19.18 9.08
CA ASN A 198 14.91 -18.75 7.69
C ASN A 198 13.78 -19.34 6.85
N ASP A 199 13.48 -20.63 7.02
CA ASP A 199 12.37 -21.32 6.35
C ASP A 199 11.01 -20.67 6.72
N TYR A 200 10.80 -20.35 8.00
CA TYR A 200 9.61 -19.63 8.44
C TYR A 200 9.47 -18.26 7.73
N ILE A 201 10.56 -17.49 7.67
CA ILE A 201 10.58 -16.16 7.03
C ILE A 201 10.30 -16.28 5.53
N LEU A 202 11.01 -17.18 4.83
CA LEU A 202 10.89 -17.37 3.38
C LEU A 202 9.52 -17.89 2.95
N HIS A 203 8.89 -18.71 3.79
CA HIS A 203 7.59 -19.30 3.53
C HIS A 203 6.49 -18.69 4.41
N PHE A 204 6.67 -17.45 4.87
CA PHE A 204 5.72 -16.75 5.74
C PHE A 204 4.28 -16.78 5.18
N ASP A 205 4.12 -16.64 3.85
CA ASP A 205 2.84 -16.67 3.15
C ASP A 205 2.11 -18.02 3.20
N GLN A 206 2.86 -19.09 3.49
CA GLN A 206 2.38 -20.47 3.61
C GLN A 206 2.16 -20.88 5.08
N GLN A 207 2.64 -20.08 6.03
CA GLN A 207 2.50 -20.38 7.46
C GLN A 207 1.02 -20.31 7.88
N PRO A 208 0.56 -21.25 8.74
CA PRO A 208 -0.79 -21.20 9.30
C PRO A 208 -1.01 -19.89 10.06
N SER A 209 -2.10 -19.19 9.75
CA SER A 209 -2.57 -18.09 10.59
C SER A 209 -4.08 -17.88 10.49
N GLU A 210 -4.64 -17.29 11.55
CA GLU A 210 -6.07 -17.04 11.66
C GLU A 210 -6.58 -16.26 10.45
N GLY A 211 -7.60 -16.80 9.76
CA GLY A 211 -8.21 -16.14 8.60
C GLY A 211 -7.25 -15.91 7.43
N ASN A 212 -6.15 -16.67 7.32
CA ASN A 212 -5.11 -16.53 6.29
C ASN A 212 -4.42 -15.15 6.28
N LYS A 213 -4.25 -14.52 7.45
CA LYS A 213 -3.62 -13.19 7.58
C LYS A 213 -2.26 -13.11 6.86
N ASN A 214 -1.38 -14.09 7.03
CA ASN A 214 -0.02 -14.06 6.48
C ASN A 214 -0.04 -14.01 4.95
N LYS A 215 -0.84 -14.89 4.34
CA LYS A 215 -1.07 -14.94 2.90
C LYS A 215 -1.66 -13.64 2.36
N ARG A 216 -2.53 -12.97 3.12
CA ARG A 216 -3.11 -11.66 2.73
C ARG A 216 -2.03 -10.56 2.68
N HIS A 217 -1.13 -10.51 3.65
CA HIS A 217 -0.01 -9.55 3.64
C HIS A 217 0.93 -9.79 2.46
N ALA A 218 1.35 -11.05 2.24
CA ALA A 218 2.22 -11.41 1.12
C ALA A 218 1.61 -11.06 -0.25
N ARG A 219 0.32 -11.36 -0.45
CA ARG A 219 -0.40 -10.99 -1.68
C ARG A 219 -0.48 -9.48 -1.89
N ALA A 220 -0.63 -8.69 -0.83
CA ALA A 220 -0.64 -7.24 -0.93
C ALA A 220 0.74 -6.69 -1.38
N ILE A 221 1.84 -7.24 -0.86
CA ILE A 221 3.20 -6.90 -1.30
C ILE A 221 3.41 -7.24 -2.77
N TRP A 222 3.06 -8.47 -3.19
CA TRP A 222 3.19 -8.87 -4.60
C TRP A 222 2.35 -8.01 -5.54
N ALA A 223 1.13 -7.63 -5.12
CA ALA A 223 0.31 -6.69 -5.89
C ALA A 223 0.99 -5.32 -6.01
N SER A 224 1.50 -4.75 -4.90
CA SER A 224 2.24 -3.49 -4.92
C SER A 224 3.48 -3.53 -5.81
N GLN A 225 4.26 -4.62 -5.76
CA GLN A 225 5.43 -4.83 -6.62
C GLN A 225 5.03 -4.94 -8.10
N SER A 226 3.96 -5.68 -8.40
CA SER A 226 3.42 -5.79 -9.76
C SER A 226 2.97 -4.42 -10.29
N PHE A 227 2.28 -3.63 -9.46
CA PHE A 227 1.85 -2.27 -9.84
C PHE A 227 3.03 -1.34 -10.06
N ALA A 228 4.05 -1.40 -9.18
CA ALA A 228 5.28 -0.67 -9.38
C ALA A 228 5.94 -1.05 -10.71
N SER A 229 6.15 -2.34 -10.97
CA SER A 229 6.78 -2.77 -12.22
C SER A 229 6.10 -2.20 -13.47
N ARG A 230 4.76 -2.10 -13.48
CA ARG A 230 4.01 -1.54 -14.61
C ARG A 230 4.18 -0.02 -14.72
N VAL A 231 4.03 0.72 -13.62
CA VAL A 231 4.08 2.20 -13.64
C VAL A 231 5.51 2.73 -13.84
N PHE A 232 6.51 2.02 -13.34
CA PHE A 232 7.92 2.35 -13.54
C PHE A 232 8.45 1.84 -14.89
N GLY A 233 7.79 0.84 -15.49
CA GLY A 233 8.09 0.30 -16.81
C GLY A 233 7.61 1.15 -17.98
N ASP A 234 7.73 0.60 -19.18
CA ASP A 234 7.25 1.23 -20.43
C ASP A 234 5.72 1.38 -20.42
N PRO A 235 5.14 2.40 -21.06
CA PRO A 235 3.68 2.56 -21.17
C PRO A 235 2.93 1.36 -21.76
N SER A 236 3.62 0.45 -22.47
CA SER A 236 3.03 -0.79 -23.03
C SER A 236 2.98 -1.98 -22.07
N CYS A 237 3.47 -1.83 -20.83
CA CYS A 237 3.57 -2.89 -19.81
C CYS A 237 2.33 -3.07 -18.91
#